data_AF-A0A7J4AWZ2-F1
#
_entry.id   AF-A0A7J4AWZ2-F1
#
_cell.length_a   1.000
_cell.length_b   1.000
_cell.length_c   1.000
_cell.angle_alpha   90.00
_cell.angle_beta   90.00
_cell.angle_gamma   90.00
#
_symmetry.space_group_name_H-M   'P 1'
#
loop_
_entity.id
_entity.type
_entity.pdbx_description
1 polymer ?
#
loop_
_entity_poly.entity_id
_entity_poly.type
_entity_poly.pdbx_seq_one_letter_code
_entity_poly.pdbx_strand_id
1 'polypeptide(L)'
;MPNLFRKHLEKIASEKAPGPPPTFSVLHILRALELIAEKPTGRGKLAENLKVGEGAIRTIISRLRDAGLVAISKAGCTLTDKGLMLFKEYRSFFKKKIGIRKNELTIAKHSIAVLIKNCGHKVKSGVEQRDAAIMAGAKGATTILFKKGRLIIPAVSDDVAKDFPEAASQILTSMNPEEDDVIVVSSADSLEKAEYGALAAAWMLLDDC
;
A
#
# COMPACT_ATOMS: atom_id res chain seq x y z
N MET A 1 16.91 -4.25 -2.73
CA MET A 1 16.89 -2.88 -3.29
C MET A 1 15.46 -2.59 -3.73
N PRO A 2 14.81 -1.51 -3.27
CA PRO A 2 13.39 -1.22 -3.53
C PRO A 2 12.99 -1.36 -5.00
N ASN A 3 13.88 -0.92 -5.89
CA ASN A 3 13.66 -0.94 -7.34
C ASN A 3 13.55 -2.33 -7.97
N LEU A 4 14.29 -3.33 -7.48
CA LEU A 4 14.23 -4.69 -8.01
C LEU A 4 12.89 -5.35 -7.64
N PHE A 5 12.46 -5.14 -6.40
CA PHE A 5 11.16 -5.57 -5.89
C PHE A 5 10.01 -4.95 -6.69
N ARG A 6 10.06 -3.62 -6.90
CA ARG A 6 9.07 -2.88 -7.70
C ARG A 6 8.97 -3.42 -9.13
N LYS A 7 10.09 -3.50 -9.85
CA LYS A 7 10.14 -4.00 -11.23
C LYS A 7 9.62 -5.43 -11.34
N HIS A 8 9.88 -6.29 -10.35
CA HIS A 8 9.39 -7.66 -10.36
C HIS A 8 7.86 -7.72 -10.26
N LEU A 9 7.26 -6.94 -9.35
CA LEU A 9 5.80 -6.90 -9.21
C LEU A 9 5.10 -6.19 -10.37
N GLU A 10 5.70 -5.14 -10.92
CA GLU A 10 5.20 -4.47 -12.14
C GLU A 10 5.21 -5.41 -13.34
N LYS A 11 6.25 -6.24 -13.48
CA LYS A 11 6.29 -7.28 -14.50
C LYS A 11 5.10 -8.24 -14.34
N ILE A 12 4.83 -8.73 -13.13
CA ILE A 12 3.69 -9.61 -12.86
C ILE A 12 2.34 -8.90 -13.15
N ALA A 13 2.23 -7.61 -12.83
CA ALA A 13 1.03 -6.82 -13.11
C ALA A 13 0.83 -6.53 -14.61
N SER A 14 1.90 -6.54 -15.41
CA SER A 14 1.87 -6.17 -16.84
C SER A 14 2.03 -7.35 -17.81
N GLU A 15 2.40 -8.55 -17.34
CA GLU A 15 2.82 -9.64 -18.23
C GLU A 15 1.74 -10.08 -19.23
N LYS A 16 2.05 -9.79 -20.50
CA LYS A 16 1.41 -10.12 -21.77
C LYS A 16 0.29 -11.16 -21.75
N ALA A 17 -0.93 -10.69 -21.97
CA ALA A 17 -1.87 -11.41 -22.83
C ALA A 17 -2.14 -10.52 -24.06
N PRO A 18 -2.28 -11.05 -25.28
CA PRO A 18 -2.84 -10.29 -26.39
C PRO A 18 -4.26 -9.84 -26.00
N GLY A 19 -4.55 -8.54 -26.06
CA GLY A 19 -5.88 -8.03 -25.72
C GLY A 19 -5.86 -6.71 -24.95
N PRO A 20 -7.04 -6.25 -24.49
CA PRO A 20 -7.16 -5.02 -23.72
C PRO A 20 -6.36 -5.10 -22.41
N PRO A 21 -5.92 -3.95 -21.87
CA PRO A 21 -5.16 -3.91 -20.64
C PRO A 21 -5.93 -4.57 -19.49
N PRO A 22 -5.23 -5.20 -18.54
CA PRO A 22 -5.88 -5.82 -17.39
C PRO A 22 -6.66 -4.79 -16.59
N THR A 23 -7.82 -5.18 -16.07
CA THR A 23 -8.67 -4.33 -15.20
C THR A 23 -8.17 -4.24 -13.76
N PHE A 24 -6.97 -4.75 -13.50
CA PHE A 24 -6.31 -4.71 -12.20
C PHE A 24 -4.91 -4.11 -12.35
N SER A 25 -4.38 -3.61 -11.23
CA SER A 25 -3.07 -2.96 -11.14
C SER A 25 -2.12 -3.71 -10.21
N VAL A 26 -0.87 -3.26 -10.12
CA VAL A 26 0.12 -3.79 -9.17
C VAL A 26 -0.35 -3.73 -7.71
N LEU A 27 -1.22 -2.76 -7.37
CA LEU A 27 -1.80 -2.66 -6.02
C LEU A 27 -2.68 -3.86 -5.68
N HIS A 28 -3.35 -4.44 -6.68
CA HIS A 28 -4.14 -5.66 -6.50
C HIS A 28 -3.23 -6.88 -6.28
N ILE A 29 -2.07 -6.92 -6.95
CA ILE A 29 -1.06 -7.96 -6.74
C ILE A 29 -0.51 -7.88 -5.31
N LEU A 30 -0.15 -6.69 -4.84
CA LEU A 30 0.30 -6.44 -3.47
C LEU A 30 -0.74 -6.88 -2.44
N ARG A 31 -1.98 -6.42 -2.61
CA ARG A 31 -3.07 -6.74 -1.70
C ARG A 31 -3.40 -8.24 -1.70
N ALA A 32 -3.27 -8.92 -2.85
CA ALA A 32 -3.42 -10.37 -2.93
C ALA A 32 -2.34 -11.09 -2.12
N LEU A 33 -1.08 -10.66 -2.23
CA LEU A 33 0.04 -11.24 -1.47
C LEU A 33 -0.15 -11.05 0.04
N GLU A 34 -0.60 -9.88 0.50
CA GLU A 34 -0.94 -9.65 1.91
C GLU A 34 -2.01 -10.63 2.41
N LEU A 35 -3.12 -10.77 1.68
CA LEU A 35 -4.23 -11.64 2.08
C LEU A 35 -3.83 -13.12 2.10
N ILE A 36 -3.02 -13.55 1.13
CA ILE A 36 -2.53 -14.92 1.03
C ILE A 36 -1.49 -15.21 2.12
N ALA A 37 -0.69 -14.22 2.50
CA ALA A 37 0.29 -14.34 3.59
C ALA A 37 -0.37 -14.48 4.97
N GLU A 38 -1.53 -13.86 5.18
CA GLU A 38 -2.30 -13.98 6.42
C GLU A 38 -2.86 -15.40 6.60
N LYS A 39 -3.46 -15.96 5.54
CA LYS A 39 -4.01 -17.32 5.55
C LYS A 39 -4.29 -17.85 4.14
N PRO A 40 -4.39 -19.19 3.97
CA PRO A 40 -4.88 -19.77 2.73
C PRO A 40 -6.23 -19.16 2.34
N THR A 41 -6.30 -18.59 1.13
CA THR A 41 -7.49 -17.85 0.68
C THR A 41 -7.95 -18.32 -0.70
N GLY A 42 -9.23 -18.68 -0.80
CA GLY A 42 -9.84 -19.12 -2.06
C GLY A 42 -10.07 -17.97 -3.05
N ARG A 43 -10.17 -18.31 -4.35
CA ARG A 43 -10.37 -17.35 -5.45
C ARG A 43 -11.54 -16.40 -5.23
N GLY A 44 -12.71 -16.91 -4.83
CA GLY A 44 -13.90 -16.08 -4.63
C GLY A 44 -13.69 -15.03 -3.52
N LYS A 45 -13.06 -15.43 -2.41
CA LYS A 45 -12.77 -14.51 -1.31
C LYS A 45 -11.70 -13.48 -1.66
N LEU A 46 -10.68 -13.89 -2.44
CA LEU A 46 -9.71 -12.94 -2.98
C LEU A 46 -10.39 -11.91 -3.88
N ALA A 47 -11.27 -12.34 -4.80
CA ALA A 47 -12.00 -11.43 -5.69
C ALA A 47 -12.84 -10.40 -4.91
N GLU A 48 -13.56 -10.86 -3.89
CA GLU A 48 -14.39 -10.02 -3.02
C GLU A 48 -13.57 -8.98 -2.25
N ASN A 49 -12.44 -9.41 -1.67
CA ASN A 49 -11.56 -8.54 -0.89
C ASN A 49 -10.81 -7.54 -1.77
N LEU A 50 -10.42 -7.95 -2.99
CA LEU A 50 -9.70 -7.12 -3.95
C LEU A 50 -10.63 -6.20 -4.76
N LYS A 51 -11.95 -6.40 -4.69
CA LYS A 51 -12.96 -5.72 -5.53
C LYS A 51 -12.72 -5.86 -7.03
N VAL A 52 -12.32 -7.05 -7.45
CA VAL A 52 -12.09 -7.37 -8.86
C VAL A 52 -13.07 -8.42 -9.37
N GLY A 53 -13.36 -8.39 -10.68
CA GLY A 53 -14.20 -9.38 -11.34
C GLY A 53 -13.53 -10.77 -11.44
N GLU A 54 -14.32 -11.79 -11.77
CA GLU A 54 -13.86 -13.19 -11.85
C GLU A 54 -12.71 -13.40 -12.85
N GLY A 55 -12.77 -12.73 -14.00
CA GLY A 55 -11.71 -12.80 -15.02
C GLY A 55 -10.39 -12.20 -14.53
N ALA A 56 -10.47 -11.09 -13.80
CA ALA A 56 -9.30 -10.40 -13.25
C ALA A 56 -8.64 -11.25 -12.16
N ILE A 57 -9.40 -11.81 -11.21
CA ILE A 57 -8.81 -12.64 -10.16
C ILE A 57 -8.18 -13.92 -10.71
N ARG A 58 -8.79 -14.54 -11.73
CA ARG A 58 -8.21 -15.71 -12.40
C ARG A 58 -6.84 -15.37 -12.99
N THR A 59 -6.73 -14.19 -13.61
CA THR A 59 -5.48 -13.70 -14.19
C THR A 59 -4.45 -13.39 -13.10
N ILE A 60 -4.83 -12.69 -12.03
CA ILE A 60 -3.95 -12.40 -10.88
C ILE A 60 -3.36 -13.69 -10.30
N ILE A 61 -4.21 -14.68 -10.00
CA ILE A 61 -3.76 -15.95 -9.42
C ILE A 61 -2.87 -16.71 -10.40
N SER A 62 -3.22 -16.75 -11.70
CA SER A 62 -2.37 -17.41 -12.71
C SER A 62 -0.99 -16.78 -12.74
N ARG A 63 -0.89 -15.45 -12.86
CA ARG A 63 0.41 -14.77 -12.95
C ARG A 63 1.25 -14.92 -11.69
N LEU A 64 0.62 -14.87 -10.50
CA LEU A 64 1.30 -15.17 -9.25
C LEU A 64 1.83 -16.61 -9.21
N ARG A 65 1.07 -17.58 -9.73
CA ARG A 65 1.47 -18.99 -9.82
C ARG A 65 2.60 -19.19 -10.82
N ASP A 66 2.49 -18.58 -12.00
CA ASP A 66 3.46 -18.68 -13.09
C ASP A 66 4.79 -18.00 -12.70
N ALA A 67 4.73 -16.94 -11.90
CA ALA A 67 5.90 -16.34 -11.24
C ALA A 67 6.48 -17.19 -10.10
N GLY A 68 5.82 -18.30 -9.73
CA GLY A 68 6.21 -19.20 -8.65
C GLY A 68 6.03 -18.61 -7.26
N LEU A 69 5.19 -17.58 -7.08
CA LEU A 69 4.95 -16.91 -5.80
C LEU A 69 3.83 -17.57 -4.98
N VAL A 70 2.88 -18.21 -5.63
CA VAL A 70 1.75 -18.88 -4.96
C VAL A 70 1.56 -20.32 -5.46
N ALA A 71 1.13 -21.19 -4.54
CA ALA A 71 0.62 -22.52 -4.84
C ALA A 71 -0.90 -22.54 -4.64
N ILE A 72 -1.60 -23.39 -5.39
CA ILE A 72 -3.06 -23.54 -5.32
C ILE A 72 -3.38 -24.92 -4.75
N SER A 73 -4.21 -24.96 -3.72
CA SER A 73 -4.69 -26.19 -3.09
C SER A 73 -6.21 -26.16 -2.89
N LYS A 74 -6.79 -27.24 -2.37
CA LYS A 74 -8.21 -27.27 -1.95
C LYS A 74 -8.53 -26.23 -0.88
N ALA A 75 -7.55 -25.84 -0.05
CA ALA A 75 -7.71 -24.82 0.98
C ALA A 75 -7.61 -23.38 0.44
N GLY A 76 -7.22 -23.20 -0.82
CA GLY A 76 -7.01 -21.91 -1.46
C GLY A 76 -5.57 -21.68 -1.90
N CYS A 77 -5.24 -20.41 -2.17
CA CYS A 77 -3.90 -19.99 -2.52
C CYS A 77 -3.04 -19.81 -1.27
N THR A 78 -1.79 -20.24 -1.33
CA THR A 78 -0.76 -20.04 -0.28
C THR A 78 0.52 -19.52 -0.90
N LEU A 79 1.34 -18.79 -0.15
CA LEU A 79 2.67 -18.39 -0.62
C LEU A 79 3.59 -19.62 -0.72
N THR A 80 4.42 -19.67 -1.75
CA THR A 80 5.56 -20.59 -1.84
C THR A 80 6.75 -20.04 -1.03
N ASP A 81 7.85 -20.79 -0.92
CA ASP A 81 9.09 -20.26 -0.32
C ASP A 81 9.58 -18.98 -1.03
N LYS A 82 9.53 -18.97 -2.36
CA LYS A 82 9.84 -17.79 -3.18
C LYS A 82 8.87 -16.64 -2.89
N GLY A 83 7.57 -16.93 -2.76
CA GLY A 83 6.55 -15.97 -2.38
C GLY A 83 6.77 -15.38 -0.99
N LEU A 84 7.15 -16.21 -0.02
CA LEU A 84 7.48 -15.80 1.35
C LEU A 84 8.72 -14.91 1.39
N MET A 85 9.77 -15.22 0.60
CA MET A 85 10.93 -14.35 0.47
C MET A 85 10.57 -12.97 -0.07
N LEU A 86 9.77 -12.92 -1.14
CA LEU A 86 9.29 -11.67 -1.70
C LEU A 86 8.40 -10.90 -0.72
N PHE A 87 7.54 -11.60 0.01
CA PHE A 87 6.67 -10.97 1.02
C PHE A 87 7.48 -10.44 2.21
N LYS A 88 8.58 -11.10 2.60
CA LYS A 88 9.52 -10.56 3.60
C LYS A 88 10.18 -9.26 3.11
N GLU A 89 10.58 -9.19 1.84
CA GLU A 89 11.09 -7.94 1.24
C GLU A 89 10.01 -6.84 1.24
N TYR A 90 8.77 -7.16 0.83
CA TYR A 90 7.64 -6.23 0.94
C TYR A 90 7.47 -5.70 2.37
N ARG A 91 7.48 -6.57 3.39
CA ARG A 91 7.33 -6.20 4.81
C ARG A 91 8.51 -5.41 5.38
N SER A 92 9.67 -5.43 4.71
CA SER A 92 10.82 -4.60 5.08
C SER A 92 10.58 -3.13 4.74
N PHE A 93 9.79 -2.84 3.70
CA PHE A 93 9.40 -1.48 3.32
C PHE A 93 8.05 -1.10 3.95
N PHE A 94 7.02 -1.91 3.75
CA PHE A 94 5.65 -1.66 4.23
C PHE A 94 5.46 -2.25 5.63
N LYS A 95 5.82 -1.48 6.65
CA LYS A 95 5.91 -2.00 8.02
C LYS A 95 4.56 -2.20 8.67
N LYS A 96 3.67 -1.21 8.53
CA LYS A 96 2.34 -1.22 9.16
C LYS A 96 1.30 -0.58 8.24
N LYS A 97 0.09 -1.12 8.30
CA LYS A 97 -1.11 -0.56 7.70
C LYS A 97 -2.24 -0.65 8.71
N ILE A 98 -2.84 0.48 9.07
CA ILE A 98 -3.87 0.55 10.11
C ILE A 98 -4.99 1.51 9.71
N GLY A 99 -6.18 1.29 10.26
CA GLY A 99 -7.24 2.28 10.23
C GLY A 99 -6.94 3.43 11.18
N ILE A 100 -7.17 4.65 10.70
CA ILE A 100 -7.06 5.88 11.48
C ILE A 100 -8.47 6.37 11.80
N ARG A 101 -8.67 6.75 13.07
CA ARG A 101 -9.94 7.35 13.52
C ARG A 101 -10.02 8.78 13.01
N LYS A 102 -11.21 9.36 13.00
CA LYS A 102 -11.38 10.76 12.62
C LYS A 102 -10.51 11.66 13.51
N ASN A 103 -9.71 12.51 12.87
CA ASN A 103 -8.84 13.52 13.46
C ASN A 103 -8.66 14.68 12.46
N GLU A 104 -7.78 15.64 12.76
CA GLU A 104 -7.59 16.86 11.98
C GLU A 104 -7.05 16.60 10.56
N LEU A 105 -6.37 15.48 10.33
CA LEU A 105 -5.80 15.11 9.02
C LEU A 105 -6.74 14.21 8.19
N THR A 106 -7.90 13.81 8.73
CA THR A 106 -8.86 12.96 8.02
C THR A 106 -9.88 13.78 7.24
N ILE A 107 -9.98 13.52 5.93
CA ILE A 107 -10.81 14.32 5.01
C ILE A 107 -12.16 13.63 4.71
N ALA A 108 -12.24 12.32 4.92
CA ALA A 108 -13.42 11.51 4.57
C ALA A 108 -13.73 10.45 5.65
N LYS A 109 -14.80 9.68 5.43
CA LYS A 109 -15.37 8.74 6.39
C LYS A 109 -14.39 7.65 6.84
N HIS A 110 -13.56 7.15 5.94
CA HIS A 110 -12.59 6.09 6.20
C HIS A 110 -11.18 6.59 5.93
N SER A 111 -10.26 6.36 6.86
CA SER A 111 -8.85 6.71 6.72
C SER A 111 -7.95 5.52 7.00
N ILE A 112 -6.99 5.27 6.12
CA ILE A 112 -5.96 4.24 6.28
C ILE A 112 -4.60 4.93 6.29
N ALA A 113 -3.77 4.55 7.26
CA ALA A 113 -2.38 4.95 7.29
C ALA A 113 -1.47 3.76 6.94
N VAL A 114 -0.45 4.01 6.13
CA VAL A 114 0.62 3.08 5.79
C VAL A 114 1.97 3.68 6.17
N LEU A 115 2.79 2.91 6.90
CA LEU A 115 4.15 3.26 7.28
C LEU A 115 5.16 2.59 6.33
N ILE A 116 5.99 3.42 5.70
CA ILE A 116 7.02 3.03 4.75
C ILE A 116 8.39 3.41 5.33
N LYS A 117 9.31 2.44 5.36
CA LYS A 117 10.64 2.62 5.95
C LYS A 117 11.63 3.32 5.01
N ASN A 118 12.46 4.20 5.56
CA ASN A 118 13.64 4.80 4.89
C ASN A 118 13.34 5.42 3.51
N CYS A 119 12.25 6.18 3.41
CA CYS A 119 11.81 6.80 2.16
C CYS A 119 11.58 8.32 2.30
N GLY A 120 11.89 8.90 3.46
CA GLY A 120 11.62 10.31 3.76
C GLY A 120 12.34 11.27 2.83
N HIS A 121 13.59 10.97 2.51
CA HIS A 121 14.40 11.70 1.54
C HIS A 121 13.82 11.73 0.11
N LYS A 122 12.91 10.82 -0.25
CA LYS A 122 12.25 10.78 -1.57
C LYS A 122 11.03 11.70 -1.65
N VAL A 123 10.48 12.12 -0.52
CA VAL A 123 9.30 13.00 -0.49
C VAL A 123 9.75 14.44 -0.73
N LYS A 124 9.21 15.06 -1.78
CA LYS A 124 9.39 16.49 -2.05
C LYS A 124 8.30 17.30 -1.38
N SER A 125 7.12 17.32 -2.01
CA SER A 125 5.98 18.15 -1.58
C SER A 125 4.84 17.34 -0.98
N GLY A 126 4.83 16.02 -1.17
CA GLY A 126 3.69 15.16 -0.80
C GLY A 126 2.54 15.19 -1.82
N VAL A 127 2.57 16.13 -2.79
CA VAL A 127 1.54 16.27 -3.83
C VAL A 127 1.51 15.06 -4.74
N GLU A 128 2.66 14.51 -5.10
CA GLU A 128 2.73 13.37 -5.99
C GLU A 128 2.09 12.11 -5.37
N GLN A 129 2.30 11.91 -4.07
CA GLN A 129 1.63 10.84 -3.31
C GLN A 129 0.13 11.09 -3.20
N ARG A 130 -0.30 12.33 -2.95
CA ARG A 130 -1.72 12.70 -2.92
C ARG A 130 -2.40 12.39 -4.25
N ASP A 131 -1.79 12.80 -5.35
CA ASP A 131 -2.35 12.61 -6.69
C ASP A 131 -2.43 11.12 -7.04
N ALA A 132 -1.40 10.33 -6.70
CA ALA A 132 -1.44 8.87 -6.84
C ALA A 132 -2.57 8.22 -6.02
N ALA A 133 -2.82 8.69 -4.79
CA ALA A 133 -3.93 8.20 -3.98
C ALA A 133 -5.30 8.57 -4.57
N ILE A 134 -5.45 9.79 -5.08
CA ILE A 134 -6.69 10.25 -5.75
C ILE A 134 -6.95 9.42 -7.01
N MET A 135 -5.91 9.16 -7.82
CA MET A 135 -6.02 8.29 -9.00
C MET A 135 -6.45 6.86 -8.64
N ALA A 136 -6.09 6.37 -7.45
CA ALA A 136 -6.53 5.08 -6.91
C ALA A 136 -7.92 5.13 -6.23
N GLY A 137 -8.63 6.27 -6.29
CA GLY A 137 -10.01 6.42 -5.84
C GLY A 137 -10.18 7.05 -4.45
N ALA A 138 -9.11 7.49 -3.81
CA ALA A 138 -9.20 8.24 -2.55
C ALA A 138 -9.75 9.66 -2.78
N LYS A 139 -10.23 10.29 -1.70
CA LYS A 139 -10.61 11.72 -1.70
C LYS A 139 -9.40 12.62 -1.48
N GLY A 140 -8.35 12.09 -0.86
CA GLY A 140 -7.08 12.77 -0.66
C GLY A 140 -6.14 11.90 0.15
N ALA A 141 -4.87 12.30 0.20
CA ALA A 141 -3.89 11.72 1.08
C ALA A 141 -2.94 12.80 1.62
N THR A 142 -2.44 12.55 2.82
CA THR A 142 -1.45 13.38 3.51
C THR A 142 -0.19 12.55 3.71
N THR A 143 0.95 13.08 3.28
CA THR A 143 2.26 12.45 3.44
C THR A 143 2.98 13.12 4.60
N ILE A 144 3.40 12.30 5.57
CA ILE A 144 4.00 12.75 6.83
C ILE A 144 5.38 12.10 6.94
N LEU A 145 6.39 12.91 7.19
CA LEU A 145 7.77 12.53 7.38
C LEU A 145 8.08 12.42 8.86
N PHE A 146 8.86 11.42 9.27
CA PHE A 146 9.46 11.40 10.60
C PHE A 146 10.94 11.79 10.50
N LYS A 147 11.27 13.00 10.99
CA LYS A 147 12.62 13.56 10.89
C LYS A 147 12.96 14.40 12.10
N LYS A 148 14.17 14.19 12.66
CA LYS A 148 14.65 14.85 13.89
C LYS A 148 13.67 14.69 15.06
N GLY A 149 13.12 13.49 15.24
CA GLY A 149 12.17 13.14 16.30
C GLY A 149 10.78 13.77 16.16
N ARG A 150 10.45 14.35 15.00
CA ARG A 150 9.19 15.07 14.76
C ARG A 150 8.49 14.58 13.51
N LEU A 151 7.17 14.66 13.54
CA LEU A 151 6.31 14.49 12.39
C LEU A 151 6.23 15.81 11.61
N ILE A 152 6.51 15.76 10.31
CA ILE A 152 6.57 16.92 9.40
C ILE A 152 5.68 16.63 8.19
N ILE A 153 4.78 17.55 7.84
CA ILE A 153 4.04 17.51 6.57
C ILE A 153 4.68 18.55 5.64
N PRO A 154 5.32 18.13 4.54
CA PRO A 154 5.93 19.06 3.59
C PRO A 154 4.96 20.17 3.17
N ALA A 155 5.44 21.42 3.18
CA ALA A 155 4.68 22.62 2.82
C ALA A 155 3.45 22.95 3.69
N VAL A 156 3.16 22.18 4.74
CA VAL A 156 1.99 22.39 5.62
C VAL A 156 2.38 22.59 7.08
N SER A 157 3.27 21.75 7.62
CA SER A 157 3.62 21.77 9.04
C SER A 157 5.01 21.19 9.30
N ASP A 158 5.84 21.93 10.04
CA ASP A 158 7.15 21.48 10.52
C ASP A 158 7.07 20.74 11.87
N ASP A 159 5.89 20.71 12.50
CA ASP A 159 5.66 20.08 13.80
C ASP A 159 4.18 19.68 13.94
N VAL A 160 3.83 18.52 13.38
CA VAL A 160 2.45 18.00 13.38
C VAL A 160 1.93 17.80 14.81
N ALA A 161 2.80 17.56 15.79
CA ALA A 161 2.39 17.43 17.19
C ALA A 161 1.85 18.73 17.79
N LYS A 162 2.23 19.89 17.23
CA LYS A 162 1.69 21.20 17.63
C LYS A 162 0.45 21.58 16.82
N ASP A 163 0.50 21.38 15.51
CA ASP A 163 -0.54 21.86 14.60
C ASP A 163 -1.75 20.90 14.54
N PHE A 164 -1.51 19.59 14.69
CA PHE A 164 -2.50 18.51 14.58
C PHE A 164 -2.29 17.45 15.69
N PRO A 165 -2.49 17.82 16.97
CA PRO A 165 -2.12 17.00 18.11
C PRO A 165 -2.85 15.64 18.17
N GLU A 166 -4.12 15.55 17.78
CA GLU A 166 -4.83 14.26 17.82
C GLU A 166 -4.27 13.29 16.78
N ALA A 167 -4.06 13.77 15.55
CA ALA A 167 -3.43 13.00 14.49
C ALA A 167 -2.01 12.55 14.87
N ALA A 168 -1.18 13.44 15.40
CA ALA A 168 0.18 13.12 15.82
C ALA A 168 0.22 12.03 16.91
N SER A 169 -0.60 12.18 17.96
CA SER A 169 -0.68 11.21 19.05
C SER A 169 -1.11 9.83 18.56
N GLN A 170 -2.12 9.78 17.68
CA GLN A 170 -2.61 8.53 17.11
C GLN A 170 -1.54 7.85 16.26
N ILE A 171 -0.84 8.62 15.42
CA ILE A 171 0.22 8.10 14.54
C ILE A 171 1.40 7.58 15.36
N LEU A 172 1.92 8.36 16.31
CA LEU A 172 3.08 7.97 17.12
C LEU A 172 2.79 6.70 17.92
N THR A 173 1.63 6.64 18.58
CA THR A 173 1.23 5.47 19.39
C THR A 173 1.03 4.21 18.56
N SER A 174 0.41 4.34 17.38
CA SER A 174 0.00 3.16 16.59
C SER A 174 1.10 2.68 15.64
N MET A 175 1.87 3.61 15.07
CA MET A 175 2.85 3.32 14.03
C MET A 175 4.27 3.18 14.55
N ASN A 176 4.65 3.93 15.59
CA ASN A 176 6.03 3.98 16.12
C ASN A 176 7.07 4.19 14.99
N PRO A 177 6.99 5.32 14.25
CA PRO A 177 7.91 5.61 13.17
C PRO A 177 9.34 5.86 13.68
N GLU A 178 10.32 5.61 12.82
CA GLU A 178 11.75 5.91 13.05
C GLU A 178 12.23 6.96 12.05
N GLU A 179 13.46 7.45 12.23
CA GLU A 179 14.05 8.46 11.33
C GLU A 179 14.03 8.01 9.87
N ASP A 180 13.69 8.95 8.99
CA ASP A 180 13.54 8.77 7.54
C ASP A 180 12.35 7.87 7.12
N ASP A 181 11.46 7.52 8.05
CA ASP A 181 10.19 6.88 7.71
C ASP A 181 9.18 7.86 7.13
N VAL A 182 8.29 7.34 6.28
CA VAL A 182 7.15 8.05 5.71
C VAL A 182 5.86 7.38 6.14
N ILE A 183 4.91 8.19 6.56
CA ILE A 183 3.55 7.77 6.86
C ILE A 183 2.64 8.44 5.84
N VAL A 184 1.89 7.64 5.10
CA VAL A 184 0.85 8.14 4.22
C VAL A 184 -0.50 7.87 4.85
N VAL A 185 -1.31 8.90 5.04
CA VAL A 185 -2.70 8.81 5.50
C VAL A 185 -3.62 9.10 4.32
N SER A 186 -4.35 8.10 3.83
CA SER A 186 -5.32 8.24 2.74
C SER A 186 -6.74 8.19 3.28
N SER A 187 -7.58 9.12 2.83
CA SER A 187 -9.00 9.24 3.22
C SER A 187 -9.93 8.97 2.04
N ALA A 188 -11.00 8.20 2.22
CA ALA A 188 -12.03 7.99 1.20
C ALA A 188 -13.43 7.68 1.78
N ASP A 189 -14.43 7.59 0.88
CA ASP A 189 -15.83 7.27 1.24
C ASP A 189 -16.04 5.78 1.53
N SER A 190 -15.12 4.91 1.10
CA SER A 190 -15.09 3.48 1.42
C SER A 190 -13.73 3.09 1.98
N LEU A 191 -13.72 2.05 2.83
CA LEU A 191 -12.49 1.51 3.40
C LEU A 191 -11.52 1.02 2.31
N GLU A 192 -12.06 0.40 1.27
CA GLU A 192 -11.30 -0.15 0.14
C GLU A 192 -10.60 0.95 -0.68
N LYS A 193 -11.31 2.05 -1.01
CA LYS A 193 -10.69 3.19 -1.69
C LYS A 193 -9.62 3.88 -0.84
N ALA A 194 -9.85 3.98 0.48
CA ALA A 194 -8.85 4.54 1.39
C ALA A 194 -7.59 3.66 1.43
N GLU A 195 -7.78 2.34 1.48
CA GLU A 195 -6.69 1.34 1.46
C GLU A 195 -5.90 1.39 0.16
N TYR A 196 -6.56 1.33 -1.01
CA TYR A 196 -5.87 1.42 -2.30
C TYR A 196 -5.19 2.77 -2.49
N GLY A 197 -5.80 3.87 -2.02
CA GLY A 197 -5.15 5.18 -2.04
C GLY A 197 -3.87 5.22 -1.20
N ALA A 198 -3.90 4.67 0.01
CA ALA A 198 -2.71 4.61 0.88
C ALA A 198 -1.62 3.76 0.24
N LEU A 199 -1.99 2.59 -0.33
CA LEU A 199 -1.05 1.71 -1.02
C LEU A 199 -0.47 2.36 -2.29
N ALA A 200 -1.27 3.11 -3.06
CA ALA A 200 -0.80 3.81 -4.26
C ALA A 200 0.25 4.87 -3.95
N ALA A 201 -0.07 5.74 -3.00
CA ALA A 201 0.83 6.78 -2.51
C ALA A 201 2.12 6.19 -1.91
N ALA A 202 1.99 5.13 -1.12
CA ALA A 202 3.13 4.41 -0.56
C ALA A 202 3.98 3.71 -1.65
N TRP A 203 3.34 3.10 -2.65
CA TRP A 203 4.02 2.46 -3.78
C TRP A 203 4.87 3.43 -4.58
N MET A 204 4.38 4.67 -4.74
CA MET A 204 5.09 5.73 -5.46
C MET A 204 6.46 6.05 -4.82
N LEU A 205 6.58 5.90 -3.49
CA LEU A 205 7.84 6.15 -2.78
C LEU A 205 8.92 5.09 -3.04
N LEU A 206 8.54 3.94 -3.60
CA LEU A 206 9.50 2.89 -3.96
C LEU A 206 10.12 3.09 -5.35
N ASP A 207 9.74 4.15 -6.07
CA ASP A 207 10.44 4.55 -7.29
C ASP A 207 11.83 5.09 -6.93
N ASP A 208 12.88 4.67 -7.63
CA ASP A 208 14.13 5.43 -7.62
C ASP A 208 13.99 6.48 -8.72
N CYS A 209 13.99 7.76 -8.34
CA CYS A 209 14.11 8.86 -9.31
C CYS A 209 15.39 8.70 -10.15
#